data_AF-A0A1E7RPI4-F1
#
_entry.id   AF-A0A1E7RPI4-F1
#
_cell.length_a   1.000
_cell.length_b   1.000
_cell.length_c   1.000
_cell.angle_alpha   90.00
_cell.angle_beta   90.00
_cell.angle_gamma   90.00
#
_symmetry.space_group_name_H-M   'P 1'
#
loop_
_entity.id
_entity.type
_entity.pdbx_description
1 polymer ?
#
loop_
_entity_poly.entity_id
_entity_poly.type
_entity_poly.pdbx_seq_one_letter_code
_entity_poly.pdbx_strand_id
1 'polypeptide(L)'
;MDELVPGLFYSMVAHMISRSWVVFLARRELNRTAGEMVMASLPVMPTRDLTVARDGFHGSIAVMKERGASKLITVVSFVHVASLGVFVLLLLAIGFVPLIQHFLGAD
;
A
#
# COMPACT_ATOMS: atom_id res chain seq x y z
N MET A 1 -10.63 -7.07 20.01
CA MET A 1 -9.19 -6.89 19.73
C MET A 1 -8.58 -8.08 19.01
N ASP A 2 -9.04 -9.30 19.29
CA ASP A 2 -8.44 -10.55 18.80
C ASP A 2 -8.40 -10.71 17.27
N GLU A 3 -9.32 -10.07 16.54
CA GLU A 3 -9.33 -10.06 15.07
C GLU A 3 -8.53 -8.90 14.44
N LEU A 4 -8.29 -7.82 15.19
CA LEU A 4 -7.60 -6.62 14.70
C LEU A 4 -6.09 -6.85 14.52
N VAL A 5 -5.47 -7.61 15.43
CA VAL A 5 -4.03 -7.90 15.37
C VAL A 5 -3.69 -8.80 14.16
N PRO A 6 -4.41 -9.91 13.90
CA PRO A 6 -4.27 -10.64 12.65
C PRO A 6 -4.57 -9.77 11.41
N GLY A 7 -5.60 -8.91 11.47
CA GLY A 7 -5.94 -7.99 10.39
C GLY A 7 -4.79 -7.03 10.03
N LEU A 8 -4.10 -6.47 11.02
CA LEU A 8 -2.90 -5.65 10.82
C LEU A 8 -1.77 -6.44 10.16
N PHE A 9 -1.52 -7.66 10.63
CA PHE A 9 -0.49 -8.52 10.06
C PHE A 9 -0.78 -8.83 8.57
N TYR A 10 -2.00 -9.27 8.26
CA TYR A 10 -2.37 -9.60 6.88
C TYR A 10 -2.39 -8.37 5.96
N SER A 11 -2.87 -7.22 6.43
CA SER A 11 -2.84 -5.98 5.63
C SER A 11 -1.40 -5.50 5.39
N MET A 12 -0.50 -5.61 6.36
CA MET A 12 0.92 -5.31 6.17
C MET A 12 1.57 -6.25 5.17
N VAL A 13 1.33 -7.56 5.26
CA VAL A 13 1.85 -8.55 4.30
C VAL A 13 1.30 -8.29 2.90
N ALA A 14 0.00 -8.03 2.77
CA ALA A 14 -0.63 -7.69 1.49
C ALA A 14 -0.04 -6.41 0.89
N HIS A 15 0.24 -5.41 1.72
CA HIS A 15 0.90 -4.18 1.31
C HIS A 15 2.32 -4.43 0.78
N MET A 16 3.12 -5.23 1.49
CA MET A 16 4.48 -5.59 1.07
C MET A 16 4.50 -6.38 -0.25
N ILE A 17 3.60 -7.36 -0.40
CA ILE A 17 3.49 -8.20 -1.59
C ILE A 17 3.02 -7.37 -2.78
N SER A 18 1.92 -6.63 -2.64
CA SER A 18 1.36 -5.80 -3.72
C SER A 18 2.39 -4.80 -4.23
N ARG A 19 3.11 -4.13 -3.33
CA ARG A 19 4.21 -3.22 -3.67
C ARG A 19 5.27 -3.88 -4.53
N SER A 20 5.74 -5.06 -4.10
CA SER A 20 6.79 -5.81 -4.80
C SER A 20 6.35 -6.20 -6.21
N TRP A 21 5.07 -6.55 -6.37
CA TRP A 21 4.45 -6.79 -7.67
C TRP A 21 4.42 -5.55 -8.56
N VAL A 22 4.08 -4.37 -8.04
CA VAL A 22 4.12 -3.14 -8.84
C VAL A 22 5.52 -2.89 -9.37
N VAL A 23 6.54 -2.98 -8.52
CA VAL A 23 7.96 -2.81 -8.92
C VAL A 23 8.34 -3.81 -10.00
N PHE A 24 7.99 -5.09 -9.82
CA PHE A 24 8.28 -6.14 -10.79
C PHE A 24 7.62 -5.87 -12.15
N LEU A 25 6.33 -5.51 -12.15
CA LEU A 25 5.59 -5.20 -13.37
C LEU A 25 6.12 -3.94 -14.07
N ALA A 26 6.46 -2.89 -13.31
CA ALA A 26 7.04 -1.66 -13.84
C ALA A 26 8.37 -1.93 -14.58
N ARG A 27 9.18 -2.84 -14.04
CA ARG A 27 10.44 -3.25 -14.69
C ARG A 27 10.20 -4.03 -15.99
N ARG A 28 9.08 -4.74 -16.12
CA ARG A 28 8.75 -5.53 -17.33
C ARG A 28 8.14 -4.70 -18.45
N GLU A 29 7.64 -3.51 -18.18
CA GLU A 29 7.10 -2.62 -19.21
C GLU A 29 8.23 -2.02 -20.08
N LEU A 30 8.06 -2.12 -21.40
CA LEU A 30 9.02 -1.62 -22.39
C LEU A 30 8.88 -0.10 -22.59
N ASN A 31 7.65 0.40 -22.64
CA ASN A 31 7.33 1.81 -22.83
C ASN A 31 6.87 2.42 -21.51
N ARG A 32 7.79 2.67 -20.59
CA ARG A 32 7.47 3.10 -19.21
C ARG A 32 6.87 4.50 -19.17
N THR A 33 5.82 4.68 -18.38
CA THR A 33 5.35 6.01 -17.97
C THR A 33 6.21 6.57 -16.84
N ALA A 34 6.02 7.83 -16.46
CA ALA A 34 6.81 8.43 -15.38
C ALA A 34 6.62 7.71 -14.04
N GLY A 35 5.39 7.35 -13.69
CA GLY A 35 5.09 6.52 -12.52
C GLY A 35 5.77 5.16 -12.56
N GLU A 36 5.81 4.51 -13.73
CA GLU A 36 6.48 3.22 -13.89
C GLU A 36 8.01 3.34 -13.79
N MET A 37 8.60 4.45 -14.24
CA MET A 37 10.02 4.70 -14.05
C MET A 37 10.38 4.83 -12.57
N VAL A 38 9.56 5.57 -11.80
CA VAL A 38 9.72 5.66 -10.33
C VAL A 38 9.60 4.27 -9.72
N MET A 39 8.54 3.52 -10.04
CA MET A 39 8.36 2.18 -9.46
C MET A 39 9.49 1.22 -9.83
N ALA A 40 10.01 1.29 -11.06
CA ALA A 40 11.08 0.43 -11.52
C ALA A 40 12.43 0.71 -10.82
N SER A 41 12.68 1.95 -10.41
CA SER A 41 13.93 2.35 -9.73
C SER A 41 13.98 1.93 -8.26
N LEU A 42 12.85 1.59 -7.65
CA LEU A 42 12.83 1.17 -6.25
C LEU A 42 13.34 -0.28 -6.09
N PRO A 43 13.86 -0.66 -4.90
CA PRO A 43 14.20 -2.05 -4.59
C PRO A 43 12.96 -2.95 -4.74
N VAL A 44 13.09 -4.24 -5.08
CA VAL A 44 11.90 -5.12 -5.19
C VAL A 44 11.34 -5.44 -3.80
N MET A 45 12.21 -5.81 -2.87
CA MET A 45 11.82 -6.06 -1.48
C MET A 45 11.60 -4.73 -0.75
N PRO A 46 10.59 -4.64 0.13
CA PRO A 46 10.39 -3.46 0.96
C PRO A 46 11.60 -3.21 1.87
N THR A 47 11.94 -1.93 2.04
CA THR A 47 13.01 -1.47 2.93
C THR A 47 12.43 -0.74 4.13
N ARG A 48 13.23 -0.58 5.19
CA ARG A 48 12.86 0.27 6.34
C ARG A 48 12.90 1.78 6.04
N ASP A 49 13.40 2.17 4.87
CA ASP A 49 13.46 3.56 4.43
C ASP A 49 12.06 4.10 4.07
N LEU A 50 11.63 5.12 4.81
CA LEU A 50 10.35 5.81 4.60
C LEU A 50 10.29 6.55 3.26
N THR A 51 11.44 6.96 2.71
CA THR A 51 11.53 7.60 1.40
C THR A 51 11.09 6.63 0.31
N VAL A 52 11.55 5.37 0.37
CA VAL A 52 11.17 4.31 -0.57
C VAL A 52 9.68 3.97 -0.46
N ALA A 53 9.12 3.97 0.75
CA ALA A 53 7.70 3.73 0.96
C ALA A 53 6.85 4.87 0.37
N ARG A 54 7.24 6.12 0.62
CA ARG A 54 6.59 7.32 0.07
C ARG A 54 6.65 7.34 -1.46
N ASP A 55 7.83 7.09 -2.02
CA ASP A 55 8.03 7.09 -3.48
C ASP A 55 7.27 5.92 -4.14
N GLY A 56 7.15 4.78 -3.46
CA GLY A 56 6.30 3.66 -3.89
C GLY A 56 4.83 4.03 -3.95
N PHE A 57 4.33 4.73 -2.93
CA PHE A 57 2.94 5.20 -2.90
C PHE A 57 2.65 6.21 -4.02
N HIS A 58 3.49 7.24 -4.16
CA HIS A 58 3.32 8.25 -5.21
C HIS A 58 3.51 7.65 -6.61
N GLY A 59 4.47 6.74 -6.78
CA GLY A 59 4.69 6.02 -8.03
C GLY A 59 3.46 5.22 -8.44
N SER A 60 2.84 4.47 -7.53
CA SER A 60 1.59 3.75 -7.80
C SER A 60 0.42 4.67 -8.16
N ILE A 61 0.28 5.83 -7.50
CA ILE A 61 -0.72 6.83 -7.89
C ILE A 61 -0.45 7.37 -9.29
N ALA A 62 0.81 7.66 -9.63
CA ALA A 62 1.18 8.14 -10.96
C ALA A 62 0.88 7.08 -12.04
N VAL A 63 1.21 5.81 -11.80
CA VAL A 63 0.84 4.69 -12.68
C VAL A 63 -0.67 4.66 -12.93
N MET A 64 -1.48 4.80 -11.87
CA MET A 64 -2.95 4.80 -11.99
C MET A 64 -3.50 5.98 -12.80
N LYS A 65 -2.82 7.13 -12.78
CA LYS A 65 -3.22 8.32 -13.55
C LYS A 65 -2.80 8.23 -15.02
N GLU A 66 -1.64 7.63 -15.29
CA GLU A 66 -0.99 7.65 -16.59
C GLU A 66 -1.37 6.45 -17.48
N ARG A 67 -1.80 5.33 -16.88
CA ARG A 67 -2.20 4.11 -17.58
C ARG A 67 -3.70 3.88 -17.49
N GLY A 68 -4.25 3.28 -18.54
CA GLY A 68 -5.63 2.80 -18.53
C GLY A 68 -5.83 1.61 -17.58
N ALA A 69 -7.04 1.47 -17.04
CA ALA A 69 -7.41 0.40 -16.09
C ALA A 69 -7.29 -1.02 -16.65
N SER A 70 -7.15 -1.19 -17.97
CA SER A 70 -6.93 -2.49 -18.62
C SER A 70 -5.52 -3.06 -18.41
N LYS A 71 -4.58 -2.27 -17.88
CA LYS A 71 -3.22 -2.74 -17.60
C LYS A 71 -3.14 -3.37 -16.22
N LEU A 72 -2.52 -4.55 -16.13
CA LEU A 72 -2.33 -5.27 -14.86
C LEU A 72 -1.60 -4.41 -13.81
N ILE A 73 -0.57 -3.66 -14.22
CA ILE A 73 0.19 -2.79 -13.31
C ILE A 73 -0.68 -1.69 -12.68
N THR A 74 -1.72 -1.22 -13.38
CA THR A 74 -2.69 -0.25 -12.86
C THR A 74 -3.53 -0.87 -11.75
N VAL A 75 -4.03 -2.10 -11.97
CA VAL A 75 -4.82 -2.85 -10.98
C VAL A 75 -3.98 -3.14 -9.74
N VAL A 76 -2.75 -3.62 -9.92
CA VAL A 76 -1.87 -3.91 -8.78
C VAL A 76 -1.47 -2.63 -8.03
N SER A 77 -1.27 -1.51 -8.74
CA SER A 77 -1.03 -0.20 -8.12
C SER A 77 -2.22 0.26 -7.28
N PHE A 78 -3.45 0.05 -7.76
CA PHE A 78 -4.65 0.31 -6.99
C PHE A 78 -4.72 -0.55 -5.72
N VAL A 79 -4.48 -1.86 -5.84
CA VAL A 79 -4.44 -2.77 -4.68
C VAL A 79 -3.40 -2.33 -3.66
N HIS A 80 -2.21 -1.91 -4.11
CA HIS A 80 -1.16 -1.41 -3.24
C HIS A 80 -1.60 -0.17 -2.45
N VAL A 81 -2.16 0.84 -3.13
CA VAL A 81 -2.69 2.06 -2.51
C VAL A 81 -3.84 1.75 -1.55
N ALA A 82 -4.78 0.89 -1.95
CA ALA A 82 -5.92 0.50 -1.13
C ALA A 82 -5.48 -0.26 0.13
N SER A 83 -4.51 -1.17 0.02
CA SER A 83 -3.99 -1.94 1.16
C SER A 83 -3.35 -1.04 2.23
N LEU A 84 -2.71 0.06 1.84
CA LEU A 84 -2.21 1.06 2.78
C LEU A 84 -3.37 1.76 3.51
N GLY A 85 -4.41 2.13 2.76
CA GLY A 85 -5.63 2.72 3.35
C GLY A 85 -6.26 1.81 4.38
N VAL A 86 -6.40 0.51 4.07
CA VAL A 86 -6.90 -0.50 5.03
C VAL A 86 -6.00 -0.60 6.26
N PHE A 87 -4.67 -0.64 6.07
CA PHE A 87 -3.72 -0.69 7.19
C PHE A 87 -3.86 0.53 8.12
N VAL A 88 -3.97 1.74 7.55
CA VAL A 88 -4.18 2.97 8.33
C VAL A 88 -5.53 2.94 9.07
N LEU A 89 -6.60 2.47 8.44
CA LEU A 89 -7.90 2.34 9.09
C LEU A 89 -7.86 1.37 10.27
N LEU A 90 -7.15 0.26 10.14
CA LEU A 90 -6.97 -0.71 11.23
C LEU A 90 -6.14 -0.12 12.39
N LEU A 91 -5.08 0.64 12.09
CA LEU A 91 -4.31 1.35 13.12
C LEU A 91 -5.16 2.38 13.85
N LEU A 92 -5.98 3.14 13.12
CA LEU A 92 -6.92 4.09 13.72
C LEU A 92 -7.95 3.37 14.58
N ALA A 93 -8.51 2.24 14.13
CA ALA A 93 -9.43 1.45 14.93
C ALA A 93 -8.78 1.00 16.26
N ILE A 94 -7.52 0.54 16.24
CA ILE A 94 -6.82 0.15 17.47
C ILE A 94 -6.55 1.34 18.40
N GLY A 95 -6.23 2.52 17.86
CA GLY A 95 -5.95 3.70 18.68
C GLY A 95 -7.21 4.42 19.20
N PHE A 96 -8.26 4.51 18.39
CA PHE A 96 -9.48 5.27 18.70
C PHE A 96 -10.56 4.44 19.39
N VAL A 97 -10.70 3.14 19.11
CA VAL A 97 -11.74 2.32 19.76
C VAL A 97 -11.57 2.29 21.29
N PRO A 98 -10.37 2.09 21.85
CA PRO A 98 -10.18 2.13 23.31
C PRO A 98 -10.44 3.52 23.89
N LEU A 99 -10.10 4.57 23.15
CA LEU A 99 -10.35 5.95 23.57
C LEU A 99 -11.87 6.23 23.65
N ILE A 100 -12.63 5.80 22.65
CA ILE A 100 -14.10 5.92 22.63
C ILE A 100 -14.72 5.09 23.76
N GLN A 101 -14.28 3.85 23.96
CA GLN A 101 -14.75 2.99 25.06
C GLN A 101 -14.52 3.63 26.44
N HIS A 102 -13.31 4.18 26.65
CA HIS A 102 -12.98 4.93 27.87
C HIS A 102 -13.89 6.14 28.10
N PHE A 103 -14.17 6.93 27.05
CA PHE A 103 -15.06 8.09 27.16
C PHE A 103 -16.54 7.72 27.33
N LEU A 104 -16.95 6.53 26.87
CA LEU A 104 -18.31 6.03 26.99
C LEU A 104 -18.56 5.23 28.29
N GLY A 105 -17.54 5.02 29.13
CA GLY A 105 -17.65 4.26 30.37
C GLY A 105 -17.97 2.77 30.15
N ALA A 106 -17.66 2.26 28.96
CA ALA A 106 -17.80 0.85 28.62
C ALA A 106 -16.43 0.18 28.85
N ASP A 107 -16.21 -0.26 30.09
CA ASP A 107 -15.07 -1.12 30.45
C ASP A 107 -15.30 -2.56 29.96
#